data_AF-A0A521H3X6-F1
#
_entry.id   AF-A0A521H3X6-F1
#
_cell.length_a   1.000
_cell.length_b   1.000
_cell.length_c   1.000
_cell.angle_alpha   90.00
_cell.angle_beta   90.00
_cell.angle_gamma   90.00
#
_symmetry.space_group_name_H-M   'P 1'
#
loop_
_entity.id
_entity.type
_entity.pdbx_description
1 polymer ?
#
loop_
_entity_poly.entity_id
_entity_poly.type
_entity_poly.pdbx_seq_one_letter_code
_entity_poly.pdbx_strand_id
1 'polypeptide(L)'
;MGRLFHTILGRPQNILSMPVVGEALPTQRPGFTAGDPRPWIPGTLALLQQGGAAALPWTRDRDLLLAPYPAPGDENGLLQELLRSLPDRYPVALYERDTPLVPNLLLPGPAPDGLDFRDPAAGLRAYRSGFRHQGRGGAEACVLLPARRLSLLLRGSSFAAMRPGGGDSLQNRRFLLAALDHQRTLDALSPYLDGGALAPAQRVLVLMPHFDDEVIQCGGAILQALQDGAELAVAWLTDGRKGVSTLSEAQSARVRHEEAEAVMSALGVKLWHFLDAPETRLRRRGPWTGRLAALLREFQPERVHTVWWDDNNADHYEASRVLRKAWPGGMQDVAIAASGLWTPLPGGALLPLAAEQRRRKDEALRAYASQLAEVDYLRVERGLSCYYGRRLPEPGYAEAFLTLPAAEYWRAFRRSGADRRWFIGA
;
A
#
# COMPACT_ATOMS: atom_id res chain seq x y z
N MET A 1 -4.45 -28.06 -13.72
CA MET A 1 -3.46 -28.06 -12.64
C MET A 1 -2.06 -28.13 -13.26
N GLY A 2 -1.55 -26.98 -13.72
CA GLY A 2 -0.19 -26.84 -14.25
C GLY A 2 0.67 -26.08 -13.25
N ARG A 3 1.87 -26.61 -12.97
CA ARG A 3 2.83 -26.10 -11.98
C ARG A 3 3.18 -24.63 -12.25
N LEU A 4 2.88 -23.74 -11.30
CA LEU A 4 3.39 -22.37 -11.28
C LEU A 4 4.86 -22.40 -10.84
N PHE A 5 5.74 -21.86 -11.68
CA PHE A 5 7.17 -21.77 -11.41
C PHE A 5 7.44 -20.78 -10.27
N HIS A 6 8.15 -21.25 -9.24
CA HIS A 6 8.75 -20.40 -8.21
C HIS A 6 10.22 -20.17 -8.55
N THR A 7 10.54 -18.99 -9.06
CA THR A 7 11.90 -18.44 -8.99
C THR A 7 11.76 -17.01 -8.46
N ILE A 8 12.03 -16.83 -7.17
CA ILE A 8 11.93 -15.54 -6.47
C ILE A 8 13.26 -15.30 -5.76
N LEU A 9 14.24 -14.79 -6.49
CA LEU A 9 15.37 -14.08 -5.93
C LEU A 9 14.99 -12.59 -5.89
N GLY A 10 15.17 -11.92 -4.73
CA GLY A 10 14.99 -10.47 -4.55
C GLY A 10 13.61 -9.97 -4.06
N ARG A 11 12.84 -10.73 -3.27
CA ARG A 11 11.60 -10.20 -2.64
C ARG A 11 11.66 -10.23 -1.12
N PRO A 12 11.05 -9.25 -0.42
CA PRO A 12 10.97 -9.27 1.03
C PRO A 12 10.23 -10.51 1.53
N GLN A 13 10.83 -11.20 2.49
CA GLN A 13 10.32 -12.45 3.03
C GLN A 13 9.12 -12.28 3.99
N ASN A 14 8.75 -11.04 4.31
CA ASN A 14 7.83 -10.65 5.38
C ASN A 14 6.47 -10.09 4.89
N ILE A 15 6.10 -10.35 3.63
CA ILE A 15 4.80 -9.95 3.07
C ILE A 15 3.66 -10.77 3.69
N LEU A 16 2.59 -10.10 4.12
CA LEU A 16 1.46 -10.74 4.80
C LEU A 16 0.63 -11.63 3.85
N SER A 17 0.47 -11.21 2.60
CA SER A 17 -0.20 -11.96 1.56
C SER A 17 0.48 -11.78 0.20
N MET A 18 0.74 -12.90 -0.48
CA MET A 18 1.30 -12.90 -1.82
C MET A 18 0.26 -13.35 -2.85
N PRO A 19 0.04 -12.58 -3.92
CA PRO A 19 -0.80 -13.01 -5.02
C PRO A 19 -0.10 -14.11 -5.83
N VAL A 20 -0.92 -14.93 -6.49
CA VAL A 20 -0.49 -15.82 -7.56
C VAL A 20 -0.17 -14.98 -8.79
N VAL A 21 0.95 -15.25 -9.45
CA VAL A 21 1.29 -14.62 -10.73
C VAL A 21 0.82 -15.53 -11.85
N GLY A 22 -0.27 -15.16 -12.52
CA GLY A 22 -0.83 -15.92 -13.62
C GLY A 22 -0.43 -15.36 -14.98
N GLU A 23 -0.37 -16.21 -15.98
CA GLU A 23 -0.18 -15.81 -17.37
C GLU A 23 -1.45 -15.20 -17.99
N ALA A 24 -2.61 -15.63 -17.51
CA ALA A 24 -3.92 -15.21 -17.95
C ALA A 24 -4.92 -15.37 -16.81
N LEU A 25 -6.13 -14.83 -16.99
CA LEU A 25 -7.25 -15.24 -16.17
C LEU A 25 -7.44 -16.76 -16.30
N PRO A 26 -7.69 -17.48 -15.19
CA PRO A 26 -7.95 -18.93 -15.19
C PRO A 26 -9.12 -19.36 -16.09
N THR A 27 -9.92 -18.42 -16.58
CA THR A 27 -11.07 -18.60 -17.50
C THR A 27 -10.70 -18.42 -18.99
N GLN A 28 -9.39 -18.42 -19.34
CA GLN A 28 -8.73 -18.51 -20.66
C GLN A 28 -8.60 -17.25 -21.56
N ARG A 29 -7.45 -17.15 -22.28
CA ARG A 29 -7.03 -16.11 -23.29
C ARG A 29 -7.72 -16.39 -24.66
N PRO A 30 -7.73 -15.49 -25.68
CA PRO A 30 -7.41 -14.05 -25.79
C PRO A 30 -8.63 -13.16 -26.12
N GLY A 31 -8.48 -11.83 -26.02
CA GLY A 31 -9.52 -10.85 -26.39
C GLY A 31 -10.19 -10.21 -25.17
N PHE A 32 -9.42 -9.48 -24.37
CA PHE A 32 -9.93 -8.76 -23.21
C PHE A 32 -10.75 -7.54 -23.66
N THR A 33 -11.93 -7.36 -23.07
CA THR A 33 -12.70 -6.13 -23.15
C THR A 33 -13.26 -5.83 -21.76
N ALA A 34 -12.92 -4.66 -21.24
CA ALA A 34 -13.28 -4.17 -19.92
C ALA A 34 -14.78 -3.87 -19.83
N GLY A 35 -15.31 -4.01 -18.62
CA GLY A 35 -16.57 -3.45 -18.19
C GLY A 35 -16.37 -2.73 -16.87
N ASP A 36 -16.92 -1.53 -16.80
CA ASP A 36 -17.32 -0.91 -15.56
C ASP A 36 -18.69 -1.53 -15.17
N PRO A 37 -18.95 -1.96 -13.92
CA PRO A 37 -20.22 -2.46 -13.42
C PRO A 37 -21.10 -1.30 -12.92
N ARG A 38 -20.56 -0.08 -12.87
CA ARG A 38 -21.35 1.12 -12.63
C ARG A 38 -22.59 1.20 -13.57
N PRO A 39 -22.60 0.79 -14.86
CA PRO A 39 -23.78 0.86 -15.76
C PRO A 39 -25.00 0.08 -15.31
N TRP A 40 -24.85 -0.82 -14.35
CA TRP A 40 -25.94 -1.62 -13.76
C TRP A 40 -26.58 -0.90 -12.55
N ILE A 41 -26.17 0.35 -12.33
CA ILE A 41 -26.60 1.31 -11.32
C ILE A 41 -27.13 2.54 -12.09
N PRO A 42 -28.36 3.02 -11.85
CA PRO A 42 -28.86 4.23 -12.50
C PRO A 42 -27.93 5.43 -12.18
N GLY A 43 -27.28 6.01 -13.20
CA GLY A 43 -26.35 7.16 -13.05
C GLY A 43 -25.04 7.12 -13.87
N THR A 44 -24.81 6.07 -14.66
CA THR A 44 -23.48 5.76 -15.23
C THR A 44 -23.21 6.27 -16.66
N LEU A 45 -23.89 7.33 -17.09
CA LEU A 45 -24.06 7.57 -18.52
C LEU A 45 -22.90 8.23 -19.31
N ALA A 46 -21.77 8.65 -18.71
CA ALA A 46 -20.77 9.48 -19.42
C ALA A 46 -19.35 8.87 -19.60
N LEU A 47 -19.00 7.78 -18.89
CA LEU A 47 -17.61 7.25 -18.81
C LEU A 47 -17.29 6.10 -19.78
N LEU A 48 -17.99 6.06 -20.93
CA LEU A 48 -17.63 5.26 -22.10
C LEU A 48 -17.24 6.12 -23.32
N GLN A 49 -17.14 7.45 -23.21
CA GLN A 49 -16.87 8.30 -24.37
C GLN A 49 -15.38 8.34 -24.79
N GLN A 50 -14.83 7.20 -25.20
CA GLN A 50 -13.67 7.08 -26.11
C GLN A 50 -12.28 6.89 -25.46
N GLY A 51 -11.95 5.61 -25.26
CA GLY A 51 -10.60 5.04 -25.40
C GLY A 51 -10.50 4.06 -26.59
N GLY A 52 -11.19 4.36 -27.69
CA GLY A 52 -10.94 3.77 -29.02
C GLY A 52 -11.48 2.36 -29.35
N ALA A 53 -12.01 1.57 -28.41
CA ALA A 53 -12.58 0.26 -28.72
C ALA A 53 -14.02 0.11 -28.20
N ALA A 54 -14.89 -0.50 -29.00
CA ALA A 54 -16.27 -0.77 -28.62
C ALA A 54 -16.36 -1.80 -27.48
N ALA A 55 -17.09 -1.46 -26.42
CA ALA A 55 -17.40 -2.38 -25.34
C ALA A 55 -18.26 -3.55 -25.86
N LEU A 56 -17.98 -4.77 -25.39
CA LEU A 56 -18.88 -5.89 -25.64
C LEU A 56 -20.12 -5.73 -24.76
N PRO A 57 -21.34 -5.95 -25.29
CA PRO A 57 -22.55 -5.92 -24.49
C PRO A 57 -22.49 -7.03 -23.43
N TRP A 58 -23.09 -6.75 -22.27
CA TRP A 58 -23.29 -7.76 -21.25
C TRP A 58 -24.21 -8.85 -21.78
N THR A 59 -23.73 -10.09 -21.69
CA THR A 59 -24.48 -11.28 -22.04
C THR A 59 -24.43 -12.22 -20.84
N ARG A 60 -25.58 -12.77 -20.45
CA ARG A 60 -25.66 -13.81 -19.40
C ARG A 60 -24.84 -15.06 -19.74
N ASP A 61 -24.42 -15.18 -21.00
CA ASP A 61 -23.70 -16.30 -21.58
C ASP A 61 -22.16 -16.20 -21.43
N ARG A 62 -21.66 -15.43 -20.44
CA ARG A 62 -20.21 -15.33 -20.15
C ARG A 62 -19.84 -16.19 -18.95
N ASP A 63 -18.62 -16.73 -18.98
CA ASP A 63 -18.08 -17.59 -17.92
C ASP A 63 -17.50 -16.82 -16.72
N LEU A 64 -17.43 -15.47 -16.77
CA LEU A 64 -16.78 -14.63 -15.75
C LEU A 64 -17.40 -13.21 -15.71
N LEU A 65 -17.60 -12.68 -14.50
CA LEU A 65 -17.88 -11.25 -14.27
C LEU A 65 -16.59 -10.49 -13.95
N LEU A 66 -16.40 -9.32 -14.57
CA LEU A 66 -15.32 -8.38 -14.26
C LEU A 66 -15.89 -7.04 -13.76
N ALA A 67 -15.36 -6.53 -12.66
CA ALA A 67 -15.77 -5.26 -12.05
C ALA A 67 -14.55 -4.51 -11.46
N PRO A 68 -14.46 -3.17 -11.45
CA PRO A 68 -13.53 -2.44 -10.63
C PRO A 68 -13.87 -2.71 -9.16
N TYR A 69 -12.83 -2.63 -8.34
CA TYR A 69 -12.97 -2.72 -6.90
C TYR A 69 -13.75 -1.51 -6.37
N PRO A 70 -14.94 -1.71 -5.76
CA PRO A 70 -15.74 -0.59 -5.26
C PRO A 70 -15.21 -0.11 -3.92
N ALA A 71 -15.17 1.21 -3.73
CA ALA A 71 -15.01 1.79 -2.39
C ALA A 71 -16.28 1.57 -1.55
N PRO A 72 -16.22 1.68 -0.20
CA PRO A 72 -17.42 1.70 0.63
C PRO A 72 -18.40 2.79 0.15
N GLY A 73 -19.70 2.47 0.14
CA GLY A 73 -20.75 3.38 -0.35
C GLY A 73 -21.70 2.70 -1.35
N ASP A 74 -22.40 3.51 -2.13
CA ASP A 74 -23.45 3.05 -3.04
C ASP A 74 -22.94 2.03 -4.07
N GLU A 75 -21.75 2.27 -4.66
CA GLU A 75 -21.13 1.34 -5.61
C GLU A 75 -20.94 -0.07 -5.02
N ASN A 76 -20.51 -0.16 -3.76
CA ASN A 76 -20.43 -1.44 -3.05
C ASN A 76 -21.82 -2.06 -2.85
N GLY A 77 -22.82 -1.26 -2.46
CA GLY A 77 -24.21 -1.72 -2.28
C GLY A 77 -24.81 -2.36 -3.53
N LEU A 78 -24.52 -1.79 -4.70
CA LEU A 78 -25.05 -2.30 -5.96
C LEU A 78 -24.26 -3.48 -6.53
N LEU A 79 -22.94 -3.51 -6.33
CA LEU A 79 -22.20 -4.75 -6.56
C LEU A 79 -22.73 -5.88 -5.66
N GLN A 80 -23.10 -5.60 -4.41
CA GLN A 80 -23.71 -6.58 -3.50
C GLN A 80 -25.07 -7.09 -3.98
N GLU A 81 -25.87 -6.27 -4.66
CA GLU A 81 -27.11 -6.69 -5.32
C GLU A 81 -26.82 -7.63 -6.48
N LEU A 82 -25.91 -7.24 -7.37
CA LEU A 82 -25.51 -8.06 -8.51
C LEU A 82 -24.96 -9.42 -8.04
N LEU A 83 -24.06 -9.44 -7.06
CA LEU A 83 -23.47 -10.68 -6.53
C LEU A 83 -24.51 -11.63 -5.94
N ARG A 84 -25.62 -11.12 -5.37
CA ARG A 84 -26.73 -11.95 -4.86
C ARG A 84 -27.58 -12.57 -5.96
N SER A 85 -27.59 -11.98 -7.16
CA SER A 85 -28.34 -12.51 -8.30
C SER A 85 -27.60 -13.62 -9.04
N LEU A 86 -26.28 -13.76 -8.81
CA LEU A 86 -25.43 -14.76 -9.44
C LEU A 86 -25.45 -16.08 -8.66
N PRO A 87 -25.23 -17.24 -9.32
CA PRO A 87 -24.97 -18.49 -8.63
C PRO A 87 -23.79 -18.38 -7.66
N ASP A 88 -23.86 -19.04 -6.51
CA ASP A 88 -22.83 -18.98 -5.45
C ASP A 88 -21.39 -19.17 -5.93
N ARG A 89 -21.21 -20.08 -6.91
CA ARG A 89 -19.91 -20.48 -7.47
C ARG A 89 -19.51 -19.69 -8.71
N TYR A 90 -20.35 -18.77 -9.18
CA TYR A 90 -20.07 -17.97 -10.36
C TYR A 90 -18.78 -17.16 -10.13
N PRO A 91 -17.78 -17.24 -11.02
CA PRO A 91 -16.51 -16.57 -10.79
C PRO A 91 -16.65 -15.07 -11.05
N VAL A 92 -16.00 -14.28 -10.20
CA VAL A 92 -15.98 -12.81 -10.28
C VAL A 92 -14.56 -12.32 -10.07
N ALA A 93 -14.07 -11.51 -11.00
CA ALA A 93 -12.81 -10.79 -10.89
C ALA A 93 -13.07 -9.32 -10.56
N LEU A 94 -12.47 -8.83 -9.47
CA LEU A 94 -12.35 -7.40 -9.22
C LEU A 94 -11.00 -6.89 -9.69
N TYR A 95 -10.94 -5.79 -10.42
CA TYR A 95 -9.70 -5.14 -10.85
C TYR A 95 -9.52 -3.78 -10.15
N GLU A 96 -8.27 -3.39 -9.90
CA GLU A 96 -7.96 -2.10 -9.27
C GLU A 96 -7.92 -1.03 -10.35
N ARG A 97 -8.93 -0.16 -10.32
CA ARG A 97 -9.01 1.04 -11.17
C ARG A 97 -8.63 2.28 -10.38
N ASP A 98 -9.49 2.65 -9.43
CA ASP A 98 -9.37 3.90 -8.65
C ASP A 98 -9.08 3.66 -7.17
N THR A 99 -9.46 2.48 -6.67
CA THR A 99 -9.27 2.08 -5.28
C THR A 99 -8.29 0.92 -5.24
N PRO A 100 -7.21 1.02 -4.45
CA PRO A 100 -6.24 -0.03 -4.30
C PRO A 100 -6.85 -1.33 -3.80
N LEU A 101 -6.29 -2.46 -4.22
CA LEU A 101 -6.72 -3.78 -3.83
C LEU A 101 -5.59 -4.56 -3.16
N VAL A 102 -5.99 -5.52 -2.32
CA VAL A 102 -5.13 -6.64 -1.94
C VAL A 102 -5.35 -7.74 -2.98
N PRO A 103 -4.40 -8.04 -3.89
CA PRO A 103 -4.63 -9.01 -4.96
C PRO A 103 -4.48 -10.44 -4.49
N ASN A 104 -5.25 -11.36 -5.09
CA ASN A 104 -4.88 -12.78 -5.12
C ASN A 104 -4.33 -13.23 -6.47
N LEU A 105 -4.46 -12.41 -7.51
CA LEU A 105 -3.97 -12.69 -8.85
C LEU A 105 -3.28 -11.44 -9.41
N LEU A 106 -2.09 -11.65 -9.97
CA LEU A 106 -1.39 -10.67 -10.80
C LEU A 106 -1.25 -11.23 -12.21
N LEU A 107 -1.44 -10.38 -13.21
CA LEU A 107 -1.25 -10.71 -14.61
C LEU A 107 -0.15 -9.81 -15.19
N PRO A 108 0.95 -10.37 -15.71
CA PRO A 108 1.94 -9.59 -16.45
C PRO A 108 1.29 -8.93 -17.67
N GLY A 109 1.60 -7.67 -17.88
CA GLY A 109 1.14 -6.89 -19.03
C GLY A 109 2.31 -6.28 -19.79
N PRO A 110 2.15 -5.97 -21.08
CA PRO A 110 3.13 -5.20 -21.81
C PRO A 110 3.21 -3.80 -21.19
N ALA A 111 4.37 -3.44 -20.66
CA ALA A 111 4.75 -2.05 -20.47
C ALA A 111 6.18 -1.92 -21.02
N PRO A 112 6.48 -0.89 -21.81
CA PRO A 112 7.85 -0.67 -22.24
C PRO A 112 8.76 -0.51 -21.03
N ASP A 113 10.01 -0.95 -21.16
CA ASP A 113 11.06 -0.66 -20.17
C ASP A 113 11.32 0.86 -20.07
N GLY A 114 10.86 1.64 -21.06
CA GLY A 114 10.75 3.09 -21.02
C GLY A 114 9.58 3.54 -20.16
N LEU A 115 9.88 4.02 -18.96
CA LEU A 115 8.90 4.44 -17.98
C LEU A 115 8.28 5.81 -18.33
N ASP A 116 7.11 5.84 -18.97
CA ASP A 116 6.31 7.07 -19.04
C ASP A 116 5.39 7.17 -17.81
N PHE A 117 5.89 7.82 -16.76
CA PHE A 117 5.19 8.08 -15.51
C PHE A 117 4.31 9.34 -15.57
N ARG A 118 3.74 9.67 -16.73
CA ARG A 118 2.73 10.74 -16.88
C ARG A 118 1.31 10.21 -16.96
N ASP A 119 1.13 8.94 -17.31
CA ASP A 119 -0.15 8.23 -17.25
C ASP A 119 -0.31 7.54 -15.89
N PRO A 120 -1.26 7.94 -15.03
CA PRO A 120 -1.50 7.30 -13.73
C PRO A 120 -1.77 5.79 -13.82
N ALA A 121 -2.42 5.32 -14.88
CA ALA A 121 -2.68 3.89 -15.07
C ALA A 121 -1.38 3.13 -15.38
N ALA A 122 -0.49 3.72 -16.20
CA ALA A 122 0.84 3.19 -16.43
C ALA A 122 1.71 3.24 -15.15
N GLY A 123 1.60 4.31 -14.36
CA GLY A 123 2.26 4.44 -13.06
C GLY A 123 1.88 3.31 -12.10
N LEU A 124 0.57 3.03 -11.96
CA LEU A 124 0.09 1.94 -11.10
C LEU A 124 0.53 0.55 -11.59
N ARG A 125 0.51 0.29 -12.90
CA ARG A 125 1.07 -0.95 -13.48
C ARG A 125 2.56 -1.09 -13.21
N ALA A 126 3.32 0.00 -13.29
CA ALA A 126 4.76 0.01 -13.04
C ALA A 126 5.10 -0.21 -11.57
N TYR A 127 4.33 0.39 -10.66
CA TYR A 127 4.39 0.16 -9.22
C TYR A 127 4.24 -1.33 -8.88
N ARG A 128 3.18 -1.98 -9.40
CA ARG A 128 2.91 -3.40 -9.16
C ARG A 128 4.03 -4.29 -9.67
N SER A 129 4.59 -4.00 -10.84
CA SER A 129 5.67 -4.81 -11.43
C SER A 129 7.00 -4.63 -10.71
N GLY A 130 7.27 -3.46 -10.13
CA GLY A 130 8.45 -3.21 -9.28
C GLY A 130 8.63 -4.28 -8.20
N PHE A 131 7.55 -4.66 -7.51
CA PHE A 131 7.58 -5.66 -6.44
C PHE A 131 7.47 -7.12 -6.90
N ARG A 132 7.01 -7.36 -8.13
CA ARG A 132 6.45 -8.67 -8.52
C ARG A 132 7.07 -9.25 -9.79
N HIS A 133 7.71 -8.46 -10.64
CA HIS A 133 8.34 -8.93 -11.87
C HIS A 133 9.79 -8.46 -12.01
N GLN A 134 10.49 -8.29 -10.88
CA GLN A 134 11.87 -7.79 -10.85
C GLN A 134 12.01 -6.46 -11.61
N GLY A 135 11.01 -5.58 -11.49
CA GLY A 135 10.99 -4.29 -12.18
C GLY A 135 10.69 -4.32 -13.69
N ARG A 136 10.37 -5.48 -14.28
CA ARG A 136 10.14 -5.61 -15.74
C ARG A 136 8.65 -5.54 -16.11
N GLY A 137 8.34 -4.89 -17.24
CA GLY A 137 6.99 -4.82 -17.79
C GLY A 137 5.96 -4.16 -16.86
N GLY A 138 4.67 -4.39 -17.10
CA GLY A 138 3.58 -3.94 -16.23
C GLY A 138 2.89 -5.11 -15.52
N ALA A 139 2.07 -4.82 -14.52
CA ALA A 139 1.21 -5.83 -13.92
C ALA A 139 -0.21 -5.31 -13.69
N GLU A 140 -1.19 -6.13 -14.05
CA GLU A 140 -2.57 -5.96 -13.62
C GLU A 140 -2.84 -6.73 -12.34
N ALA A 141 -3.62 -6.14 -11.45
CA ALA A 141 -3.95 -6.73 -10.16
C ALA A 141 -5.43 -7.06 -10.09
N CYS A 142 -5.75 -8.25 -9.58
CA CYS A 142 -7.10 -8.76 -9.51
C CYS A 142 -7.39 -9.49 -8.18
N VAL A 143 -8.65 -9.43 -7.77
CA VAL A 143 -9.26 -10.33 -6.80
C VAL A 143 -10.24 -11.24 -7.52
N LEU A 144 -9.88 -12.50 -7.71
CA LEU A 144 -10.73 -13.51 -8.33
C LEU A 144 -11.31 -14.45 -7.27
N LEU A 145 -12.62 -14.35 -7.03
CA LEU A 145 -13.35 -15.15 -6.03
C LEU A 145 -14.72 -15.59 -6.56
N PRO A 146 -15.31 -16.68 -6.02
CA PRO A 146 -16.71 -16.99 -6.25
C PRO A 146 -17.63 -15.87 -5.73
N ALA A 147 -18.74 -15.61 -6.43
CA ALA A 147 -19.67 -14.52 -6.13
C ALA A 147 -20.11 -14.48 -4.66
N ARG A 148 -20.50 -15.63 -4.07
CA ARG A 148 -20.88 -15.69 -2.65
C ARG A 148 -19.75 -15.28 -1.72
N ARG A 149 -18.52 -15.73 -1.98
CA ARG A 149 -17.37 -15.41 -1.12
C ARG A 149 -16.98 -13.95 -1.25
N LEU A 150 -17.01 -13.40 -2.47
CA LEU A 150 -16.75 -11.99 -2.72
C LEU A 150 -17.79 -11.10 -2.03
N SER A 151 -19.07 -11.48 -2.07
CA SER A 151 -20.14 -10.78 -1.35
C SER A 151 -19.90 -10.76 0.15
N LEU A 152 -19.52 -11.89 0.76
CA LEU A 152 -19.17 -11.94 2.19
C LEU A 152 -17.96 -11.06 2.52
N LEU A 153 -16.95 -11.05 1.65
CA LEU A 153 -15.73 -10.25 1.82
C LEU A 153 -16.06 -8.77 1.87
N LEU A 154 -16.79 -8.28 0.87
CA LEU A 154 -17.20 -6.88 0.70
C LEU A 154 -18.21 -6.39 1.76
N ARG A 155 -18.77 -7.29 2.58
CA ARG A 155 -19.58 -6.96 3.78
C ARG A 155 -18.76 -6.96 5.08
N GLY A 156 -17.44 -7.17 5.00
CA GLY A 156 -16.59 -7.33 6.19
C GLY A 156 -16.89 -8.59 7.01
N SER A 157 -17.56 -9.58 6.42
CA SER A 157 -17.99 -10.81 7.11
C SER A 157 -16.85 -11.81 7.26
N SER A 158 -16.61 -12.27 8.49
CA SER A 158 -15.61 -13.32 8.78
C SER A 158 -15.91 -14.64 8.07
N PHE A 159 -17.16 -14.85 7.64
CA PHE A 159 -17.55 -16.01 6.85
C PHE A 159 -16.84 -16.09 5.49
N ALA A 160 -16.33 -14.97 4.96
CA ALA A 160 -15.52 -14.96 3.73
C ALA A 160 -14.24 -15.81 3.84
N ALA A 161 -13.67 -15.90 5.05
CA ALA A 161 -12.46 -16.64 5.35
C ALA A 161 -12.71 -18.08 5.87
N MET A 162 -13.98 -18.52 5.96
CA MET A 162 -14.28 -19.91 6.32
C MET A 162 -13.93 -20.87 5.19
N ARG A 163 -13.47 -22.08 5.57
CA ARG A 163 -13.10 -23.16 4.64
C ARG A 163 -12.25 -22.62 3.47
N PRO A 164 -11.07 -22.05 3.78
CA PRO A 164 -10.19 -21.52 2.74
C PRO A 164 -9.73 -22.65 1.82
N GLY A 165 -9.34 -22.30 0.59
CA GLY A 165 -8.66 -23.24 -0.30
C GLY A 165 -7.24 -23.57 0.18
N GLY A 166 -6.59 -24.49 -0.54
CA GLY A 166 -5.18 -24.84 -0.32
C GLY A 166 -4.24 -23.63 -0.47
N GLY A 167 -2.99 -23.79 -0.03
CA GLY A 167 -1.98 -22.72 -0.02
C GLY A 167 -1.64 -22.16 -1.41
N ASP A 168 -1.80 -22.97 -2.45
CA ASP A 168 -1.59 -22.65 -3.86
C ASP A 168 -2.84 -22.06 -4.55
N SER A 169 -3.96 -21.96 -3.83
CA SER A 169 -5.21 -21.48 -4.39
C SER A 169 -5.38 -19.96 -4.29
N LEU A 170 -6.19 -19.40 -5.20
CA LEU A 170 -6.67 -18.01 -5.14
C LEU A 170 -7.58 -17.72 -3.92
N GLN A 171 -8.00 -18.77 -3.20
CA GLN A 171 -8.83 -18.69 -2.00
C GLN A 171 -8.04 -19.09 -0.74
N ASN A 172 -6.70 -19.00 -0.76
CA ASN A 172 -5.89 -19.38 0.39
C ASN A 172 -6.21 -18.51 1.61
N ARG A 173 -5.97 -19.07 2.80
CA ARG A 173 -6.33 -18.46 4.08
C ARG A 173 -5.68 -17.10 4.31
N ARG A 174 -4.39 -16.94 3.97
CA ARG A 174 -3.64 -15.70 4.20
C ARG A 174 -4.22 -14.55 3.39
N PHE A 175 -4.49 -14.80 2.11
CA PHE A 175 -5.17 -13.85 1.24
C PHE A 175 -6.55 -13.45 1.79
N LEU A 176 -7.42 -14.42 2.10
CA LEU A 176 -8.78 -14.10 2.54
C LEU A 176 -8.80 -13.29 3.84
N LEU A 177 -7.87 -13.53 4.77
CA LEU A 177 -7.76 -12.76 6.00
C LEU A 177 -7.23 -11.35 5.74
N ALA A 178 -6.20 -11.20 4.91
CA ALA A 178 -5.67 -9.89 4.52
C ALA A 178 -6.71 -9.04 3.79
N ALA A 179 -7.42 -9.61 2.81
CA ALA A 179 -8.46 -8.91 2.07
C ALA A 179 -9.67 -8.54 2.95
N LEU A 180 -10.03 -9.39 3.92
CA LEU A 180 -11.11 -9.11 4.87
C LEU A 180 -10.74 -7.94 5.78
N ASP A 181 -9.51 -7.92 6.28
CA ASP A 181 -9.05 -6.85 7.15
C ASP A 181 -8.80 -5.54 6.38
N HIS A 182 -8.46 -5.62 5.10
CA HIS A 182 -8.47 -4.49 4.18
C HIS A 182 -9.88 -3.90 4.04
N GLN A 183 -10.89 -4.72 3.74
CA GLN A 183 -12.27 -4.24 3.66
C GLN A 183 -12.74 -3.55 4.94
N ARG A 184 -12.47 -4.15 6.11
CA ARG A 184 -12.80 -3.54 7.42
C ARG A 184 -12.06 -2.24 7.67
N THR A 185 -10.84 -2.11 7.15
CA THR A 185 -10.08 -0.88 7.21
C THR A 185 -10.71 0.20 6.35
N LEU A 186 -11.09 -0.12 5.11
CA LEU A 186 -11.82 0.81 4.24
C LEU A 186 -13.13 1.27 4.87
N ASP A 187 -13.92 0.35 5.43
CA ASP A 187 -15.17 0.70 6.11
C ASP A 187 -14.92 1.66 7.29
N ALA A 188 -13.90 1.38 8.11
CA ALA A 188 -13.53 2.21 9.25
C ALA A 188 -12.95 3.58 8.84
N LEU A 189 -12.34 3.66 7.65
CA LEU A 189 -11.72 4.86 7.11
C LEU A 189 -12.62 5.67 6.20
N SER A 190 -13.75 5.11 5.73
CA SER A 190 -14.66 5.78 4.79
C SER A 190 -14.97 7.25 5.12
N PRO A 191 -15.13 7.70 6.38
CA PRO A 191 -15.38 9.11 6.69
C PRO A 191 -14.16 10.03 6.58
N TYR A 192 -12.97 9.46 6.35
CA TYR A 192 -11.67 10.13 6.43
C TYR A 192 -10.84 9.99 5.15
N LEU A 193 -11.37 9.32 4.13
CA LEU A 193 -10.68 9.13 2.84
C LEU A 193 -10.79 10.35 1.93
N ASP A 194 -11.58 11.35 2.33
CA ASP A 194 -11.70 12.62 1.64
C ASP A 194 -10.32 13.27 1.46
N GLY A 195 -10.14 13.84 0.28
CA GLY A 195 -8.88 14.46 -0.13
C GLY A 195 -8.65 15.81 0.55
N GLY A 196 -7.47 16.35 0.31
CA GLY A 196 -7.06 17.67 0.77
C GLY A 196 -5.58 17.89 0.56
N ALA A 197 -5.07 19.05 0.96
CA ALA A 197 -3.64 19.28 1.06
C ALA A 197 -3.13 18.80 2.41
N LEU A 198 -1.90 18.28 2.44
CA LEU A 198 -1.21 18.01 3.69
C LEU A 198 -0.93 19.35 4.41
N ALA A 199 -1.49 19.55 5.60
CA ALA A 199 -1.34 20.80 6.37
C ALA A 199 0.14 21.04 6.78
N PRO A 200 0.60 22.29 6.95
CA PRO A 200 1.94 22.56 7.50
C PRO A 200 2.03 22.15 8.98
N ALA A 201 3.25 21.87 9.46
CA ALA A 201 3.54 21.60 10.87
C ALA A 201 4.98 22.02 11.19
N GLN A 202 5.23 22.55 12.39
CA GLN A 202 6.52 23.11 12.82
C GLN A 202 7.42 22.08 13.50
N ARG A 203 6.85 20.99 14.04
CA ARG A 203 7.60 19.87 14.65
C ARG A 203 7.13 18.56 14.04
N VAL A 204 7.98 17.94 13.22
CA VAL A 204 7.63 16.76 12.42
C VAL A 204 8.53 15.59 12.80
N LEU A 205 7.92 14.46 13.17
CA LEU A 205 8.62 13.18 13.34
C LEU A 205 8.25 12.26 12.17
N VAL A 206 9.23 11.76 11.42
CA VAL A 206 9.03 10.71 10.42
C VAL A 206 9.46 9.37 11.04
N LEU A 207 8.49 8.53 11.38
CA LEU A 207 8.72 7.23 12.01
C LEU A 207 8.42 6.09 11.03
N MET A 208 9.47 5.41 10.57
CA MET A 208 9.35 4.35 9.58
C MET A 208 9.87 2.99 10.05
N PRO A 209 9.35 1.88 9.50
CA PRO A 209 9.82 0.54 9.84
C PRO A 209 11.26 0.29 9.42
N HIS A 210 11.57 0.45 8.13
CA HIS A 210 12.84 0.05 7.51
C HIS A 210 13.61 1.27 6.98
N PHE A 211 14.93 1.10 6.80
CA PHE A 211 15.81 2.12 6.22
C PHE A 211 15.58 2.25 4.73
N ASP A 212 14.93 3.32 4.27
CA ASP A 212 14.53 3.67 2.89
C ASP A 212 13.07 4.13 2.84
N ASP A 213 12.20 3.53 3.67
CA ASP A 213 10.78 3.83 3.76
C ASP A 213 10.50 5.33 3.92
N GLU A 214 11.33 6.04 4.68
CA GLU A 214 11.18 7.47 4.93
C GLU A 214 11.38 8.29 3.66
N VAL A 215 12.31 7.90 2.78
CA VAL A 215 12.46 8.56 1.49
C VAL A 215 11.43 8.05 0.51
N ILE A 216 11.17 6.74 0.43
CA ILE A 216 10.20 6.16 -0.51
C ILE A 216 8.82 6.80 -0.31
N GLN A 217 8.36 6.86 0.94
CA GLN A 217 6.99 7.22 1.27
C GLN A 217 6.83 8.69 1.70
N CYS A 218 7.88 9.31 2.25
CA CYS A 218 7.84 10.66 2.82
C CYS A 218 8.97 11.58 2.34
N GLY A 219 9.73 11.22 1.29
CA GLY A 219 10.86 12.03 0.83
C GLY A 219 10.47 13.46 0.43
N GLY A 220 9.30 13.62 -0.19
CA GLY A 220 8.69 14.92 -0.46
C GLY A 220 8.31 15.66 0.82
N ALA A 221 7.64 14.98 1.75
CA ALA A 221 7.27 15.56 3.05
C ALA A 221 8.49 15.99 3.88
N ILE A 222 9.58 15.23 3.86
CA ILE A 222 10.86 15.59 4.47
C ILE A 222 11.42 16.87 3.83
N LEU A 223 11.49 16.92 2.51
CA LEU A 223 12.00 18.07 1.78
C LEU A 223 11.13 19.32 2.01
N GLN A 224 9.81 19.15 2.07
CA GLN A 224 8.87 20.22 2.38
C GLN A 224 9.06 20.73 3.81
N ALA A 225 9.17 19.84 4.80
CA ALA A 225 9.41 20.22 6.19
C ALA A 225 10.73 21.00 6.36
N LEU A 226 11.79 20.58 5.67
CA LEU A 226 13.08 21.29 5.66
C LEU A 226 12.96 22.68 4.99
N GLN A 227 12.22 22.76 3.88
CA GLN A 227 11.96 24.03 3.18
C GLN A 227 11.15 25.01 4.04
N ASP A 228 10.18 24.49 4.81
CA ASP A 228 9.33 25.27 5.70
C ASP A 228 10.05 25.68 7.01
N GLY A 229 11.29 25.22 7.22
CA GLY A 229 12.06 25.49 8.43
C GLY A 229 11.57 24.74 9.67
N ALA A 230 10.81 23.65 9.49
CA ALA A 230 10.31 22.85 10.59
C ALA A 230 11.45 22.12 11.32
N GLU A 231 11.28 21.92 12.63
CA GLU A 231 12.10 21.00 13.40
C GLU A 231 11.72 19.57 12.99
N LEU A 232 12.65 18.87 12.34
CA LEU A 232 12.43 17.55 11.74
C LEU A 232 13.30 16.49 12.42
N ALA A 233 12.65 15.43 12.90
CA ALA A 233 13.30 14.20 13.35
C ALA A 233 12.90 13.03 12.45
N VAL A 234 13.85 12.13 12.17
CA VAL A 234 13.59 10.85 11.49
C VAL A 234 13.91 9.70 12.44
N ALA A 235 13.08 8.67 12.49
CA ALA A 235 13.34 7.51 13.33
C ALA A 235 12.96 6.22 12.62
N TRP A 236 13.81 5.21 12.77
CA TRP A 236 13.54 3.88 12.25
C TRP A 236 13.31 2.88 13.37
N LEU A 237 12.29 2.05 13.17
CA LEU A 237 11.90 1.04 14.15
C LEU A 237 12.85 -0.16 14.13
N THR A 238 13.29 -0.58 12.94
CA THR A 238 14.06 -1.80 12.75
C THR A 238 15.52 -1.53 12.34
N ASP A 239 16.35 -2.56 12.39
CA ASP A 239 17.79 -2.49 12.17
C ASP A 239 18.26 -2.92 10.77
N GLY A 240 17.34 -3.18 9.83
CA GLY A 240 17.70 -3.48 8.45
C GLY A 240 18.44 -4.81 8.22
N ARG A 241 18.53 -5.69 9.22
CA ARG A 241 19.35 -6.91 9.15
C ARG A 241 18.91 -7.94 8.10
N LYS A 242 17.70 -7.80 7.52
CA LYS A 242 17.16 -8.69 6.48
C LYS A 242 17.07 -8.02 5.11
N GLY A 243 17.53 -6.77 4.98
CA GLY A 243 17.35 -5.98 3.76
C GLY A 243 18.29 -6.30 2.61
N VAL A 244 19.41 -7.01 2.83
CA VAL A 244 20.33 -7.39 1.73
C VAL A 244 20.47 -8.90 1.69
N SER A 245 19.92 -9.53 0.65
CA SER A 245 19.74 -10.98 0.59
C SER A 245 21.04 -11.77 0.43
N THR A 246 22.09 -11.10 -0.06
CA THR A 246 23.41 -11.69 -0.34
C THR A 246 24.42 -11.55 0.80
N LEU A 247 24.08 -10.81 1.87
CA LEU A 247 24.96 -10.54 3.00
C LEU A 247 24.51 -11.27 4.26
N SER A 248 25.43 -11.42 5.22
CA SER A 248 25.03 -11.83 6.59
C SER A 248 24.19 -10.75 7.26
N GLU A 249 23.38 -11.13 8.26
CA GLU A 249 22.52 -10.17 8.99
C GLU A 249 23.30 -8.97 9.55
N ALA A 250 24.50 -9.23 10.11
CA ALA A 250 25.34 -8.18 10.68
C ALA A 250 25.90 -7.24 9.60
N GLN A 251 26.30 -7.78 8.44
CA GLN A 251 26.77 -6.98 7.32
C GLN A 251 25.63 -6.16 6.70
N SER A 252 24.45 -6.76 6.52
CA SER A 252 23.25 -6.08 6.02
C SER A 252 22.87 -4.90 6.94
N ALA A 253 22.77 -5.14 8.25
CA ALA A 253 22.44 -4.11 9.22
C ALA A 253 23.44 -2.94 9.17
N ARG A 254 24.75 -3.26 9.11
CA ARG A 254 25.81 -2.24 9.02
C ARG A 254 25.70 -1.40 7.75
N VAL A 255 25.63 -2.04 6.58
CA VAL A 255 25.57 -1.34 5.28
C VAL A 255 24.34 -0.44 5.23
N ARG A 256 23.16 -0.94 5.62
CA ARG A 256 21.94 -0.14 5.56
C ARG A 256 21.93 1.01 6.57
N HIS A 257 22.57 0.86 7.73
CA HIS A 257 22.74 1.96 8.69
C HIS A 257 23.64 3.06 8.11
N GLU A 258 24.78 2.68 7.54
CA GLU A 258 25.71 3.61 6.88
C GLU A 258 25.02 4.36 5.73
N GLU A 259 24.21 3.67 4.91
CA GLU A 259 23.40 4.29 3.85
C GLU A 259 22.37 5.28 4.43
N ALA A 260 21.62 4.89 5.45
CA ALA A 260 20.57 5.73 6.05
C ALA A 260 21.15 7.05 6.61
N GLU A 261 22.26 6.98 7.33
CA GLU A 261 22.93 8.19 7.88
C GLU A 261 23.45 9.10 6.76
N ALA A 262 24.03 8.51 5.71
CA ALA A 262 24.51 9.26 4.55
C ALA A 262 23.35 9.97 3.83
N VAL A 263 22.21 9.29 3.65
CA VAL A 263 21.01 9.86 3.02
C VAL A 263 20.44 11.01 3.85
N MET A 264 20.27 10.83 5.17
CA MET A 264 19.76 11.90 6.03
C MET A 264 20.66 13.13 6.03
N SER A 265 21.97 12.90 6.10
CA SER A 265 22.98 13.97 6.02
C SER A 265 22.89 14.72 4.70
N ALA A 266 22.79 14.00 3.57
CA ALA A 266 22.69 14.59 2.24
C ALA A 266 21.38 15.38 2.02
N LEU A 267 20.28 14.93 2.62
CA LEU A 267 19.01 15.65 2.60
C LEU A 267 19.02 16.92 3.46
N GLY A 268 19.94 17.02 4.43
CA GLY A 268 20.04 18.12 5.39
C GLY A 268 19.21 17.91 6.66
N VAL A 269 18.74 16.67 6.90
CA VAL A 269 18.14 16.28 8.18
C VAL A 269 19.23 16.33 9.26
N LYS A 270 18.92 16.83 10.45
CA LYS A 270 19.91 17.01 11.54
C LYS A 270 19.70 16.10 12.75
N LEU A 271 18.50 15.53 12.87
CA LEU A 271 18.11 14.70 14.00
C LEU A 271 17.54 13.38 13.47
N TRP A 272 18.21 12.28 13.78
CA TRP A 272 17.68 10.95 13.50
C TRP A 272 17.97 9.94 14.62
N HIS A 273 17.16 8.89 14.68
CA HIS A 273 17.22 7.88 15.74
C HIS A 273 17.06 6.46 15.20
N PHE A 274 17.86 5.55 15.77
CA PHE A 274 17.76 4.11 15.55
C PHE A 274 17.11 3.44 16.78
N LEU A 275 16.00 2.72 16.58
CA LEU A 275 15.30 2.03 17.67
C LEU A 275 15.64 0.54 17.76
N ASP A 276 16.37 0.01 16.78
CA ASP A 276 17.03 -1.31 16.74
C ASP A 276 16.13 -2.52 17.04
N ALA A 277 14.86 -2.50 16.62
CA ALA A 277 14.11 -3.75 16.61
C ALA A 277 14.69 -4.70 15.55
N PRO A 278 14.85 -6.00 15.85
CA PRO A 278 15.27 -6.93 14.81
C PRO A 278 14.25 -6.97 13.68
N GLU A 279 14.67 -6.66 12.45
CA GLU A 279 13.81 -6.71 11.26
C GLU A 279 13.07 -8.05 11.16
N THR A 280 11.80 -8.05 10.74
CA THR A 280 10.82 -9.15 10.72
C THR A 280 10.33 -9.64 12.09
N ARG A 281 10.95 -9.19 13.17
CA ARG A 281 10.58 -9.51 14.56
C ARG A 281 10.13 -8.27 15.35
N LEU A 282 9.75 -7.18 14.67
CA LEU A 282 9.15 -6.02 15.31
C LEU A 282 7.86 -6.44 16.02
N ARG A 283 7.71 -6.11 17.29
CA ARG A 283 6.50 -6.42 18.07
C ARG A 283 6.17 -5.26 18.98
N ARG A 284 4.89 -5.04 19.28
CA ARG A 284 4.43 -3.98 20.21
C ARG A 284 5.05 -4.00 21.62
N ARG A 285 5.69 -5.10 22.04
CA ARG A 285 6.34 -5.26 23.34
C ARG A 285 7.81 -5.57 23.12
N GLY A 286 8.63 -4.53 23.06
CA GLY A 286 10.09 -4.64 23.05
C GLY A 286 10.75 -3.34 23.50
N PRO A 287 12.07 -3.33 23.69
CA PRO A 287 12.81 -2.16 24.16
C PRO A 287 12.61 -0.91 23.28
N TRP A 288 12.53 -1.11 21.96
CA TRP A 288 12.23 -0.07 20.96
C TRP A 288 10.94 0.72 21.25
N THR A 289 9.95 0.09 21.89
CA THR A 289 8.69 0.77 22.25
C THR A 289 8.92 1.80 23.37
N GLY A 290 9.80 1.49 24.33
CA GLY A 290 10.18 2.43 25.39
C GLY A 290 11.03 3.58 24.86
N ARG A 291 11.97 3.29 23.93
CA ARG A 291 12.77 4.31 23.24
C ARG A 291 11.89 5.25 22.41
N LEU A 292 10.93 4.71 21.65
CA LEU A 292 9.97 5.52 20.91
C LEU A 292 9.13 6.40 21.84
N ALA A 293 8.68 5.87 22.97
CA ALA A 293 7.91 6.64 23.94
C ALA A 293 8.72 7.79 24.56
N ALA A 294 10.02 7.57 24.79
CA ALA A 294 10.94 8.62 25.24
C ALA A 294 11.11 9.69 24.15
N LEU A 295 11.39 9.28 22.91
CA LEU A 295 11.51 10.19 21.77
C LEU A 295 10.25 11.04 21.58
N LEU A 296 9.06 10.45 21.61
CA LEU A 296 7.81 11.22 21.48
C LEU A 296 7.68 12.26 22.60
N ARG A 297 8.00 11.90 23.85
CA ARG A 297 7.92 12.83 24.99
C ARG A 297 8.95 13.94 24.92
N GLU A 298 10.16 13.66 24.45
CA GLU A 298 11.22 14.65 24.31
C GLU A 298 10.95 15.58 23.14
N PHE A 299 10.62 15.01 21.98
CA PHE A 299 10.47 15.75 20.74
C PHE A 299 9.12 16.46 20.60
N GLN A 300 8.06 16.05 21.32
CA GLN A 300 6.74 16.70 21.28
C GLN A 300 6.28 17.07 19.84
N PRO A 301 6.12 16.10 18.92
CA PRO A 301 5.77 16.39 17.54
C PRO A 301 4.36 16.98 17.43
N GLU A 302 4.17 17.90 16.49
CA GLU A 302 2.83 18.32 16.03
C GLU A 302 2.25 17.32 15.03
N ARG A 303 3.15 16.64 14.30
CA ARG A 303 2.80 15.58 13.35
C ARG A 303 3.80 14.42 13.39
N VAL A 304 3.26 13.20 13.35
CA VAL A 304 4.02 11.97 13.15
C VAL A 304 3.67 11.37 11.79
N HIS A 305 4.62 11.34 10.86
CA HIS A 305 4.53 10.52 9.66
C HIS A 305 4.85 9.07 10.00
N THR A 306 4.08 8.13 9.43
CA THR A 306 4.33 6.70 9.61
C THR A 306 3.71 5.89 8.48
N VAL A 307 3.71 4.57 8.59
CA VAL A 307 3.02 3.67 7.67
C VAL A 307 1.61 3.35 8.16
N TRP A 308 0.66 3.26 7.24
CA TRP A 308 -0.70 2.88 7.59
C TRP A 308 -0.77 1.40 7.98
N TRP A 309 -1.71 1.08 8.87
CA TRP A 309 -1.81 -0.26 9.45
C TRP A 309 -2.30 -1.34 8.49
N ASP A 310 -2.56 -1.01 7.23
CA ASP A 310 -3.05 -1.97 6.23
C ASP A 310 -2.07 -2.23 5.10
N ASP A 311 -0.83 -1.78 5.30
CA ASP A 311 0.29 -2.07 4.43
C ASP A 311 0.64 -3.57 4.47
N ASN A 312 0.90 -4.17 3.31
CA ASN A 312 1.12 -5.61 3.13
C ASN A 312 2.56 -6.05 3.50
N ASN A 313 3.07 -5.56 4.63
CA ASN A 313 4.36 -5.93 5.20
C ASN A 313 4.21 -6.09 6.71
N ALA A 314 4.75 -7.18 7.27
CA ALA A 314 4.55 -7.52 8.67
C ALA A 314 5.10 -6.47 9.65
N ASP A 315 6.26 -5.88 9.36
CA ASP A 315 6.82 -4.83 10.22
C ASP A 315 6.07 -3.51 10.04
N HIS A 316 5.58 -3.19 8.83
CA HIS A 316 4.74 -2.00 8.62
C HIS A 316 3.45 -2.09 9.45
N TYR A 317 2.81 -3.25 9.45
CA TYR A 317 1.65 -3.49 10.30
C TYR A 317 2.00 -3.36 11.79
N GLU A 318 3.10 -3.97 12.25
CA GLU A 318 3.51 -3.90 13.66
C GLU A 318 3.95 -2.49 14.07
N ALA A 319 4.41 -1.65 13.15
CA ALA A 319 4.77 -0.26 13.42
C ALA A 319 3.61 0.54 14.02
N SER A 320 2.39 0.40 13.47
CA SER A 320 1.20 1.03 14.04
C SER A 320 0.89 0.52 15.46
N ARG A 321 1.16 -0.75 15.76
CA ARG A 321 0.95 -1.32 17.11
C ARG A 321 2.00 -0.85 18.11
N VAL A 322 3.25 -0.72 17.67
CA VAL A 322 4.36 -0.15 18.46
C VAL A 322 4.10 1.32 18.74
N LEU A 323 3.76 2.11 17.72
CA LEU A 323 3.45 3.53 17.84
C LEU A 323 2.30 3.75 18.82
N ARG A 324 1.19 3.01 18.67
CA ARG A 324 0.05 3.08 19.61
C ARG A 324 0.46 2.76 21.04
N LYS A 325 1.35 1.78 21.25
CA LYS A 325 1.79 1.38 22.60
C LYS A 325 2.76 2.40 23.20
N ALA A 326 3.56 3.06 22.38
CA ALA A 326 4.50 4.11 22.78
C ALA A 326 3.83 5.49 22.99
N TRP A 327 2.63 5.69 22.41
CA TRP A 327 1.94 6.97 22.39
C TRP A 327 1.71 7.52 23.80
N PRO A 328 2.26 8.69 24.15
CA PRO A 328 2.07 9.28 25.47
C PRO A 328 0.67 9.87 25.63
N GLY A 329 0.20 9.98 26.88
CA GLY A 329 -1.01 10.75 27.18
C GLY A 329 -0.81 12.24 26.91
N GLY A 330 -1.89 12.96 26.59
CA GLY A 330 -1.86 14.40 26.29
C GLY A 330 -1.55 14.76 24.84
N MET A 331 -1.26 13.79 23.97
CA MET A 331 -1.04 13.97 22.53
C MET A 331 -2.24 13.51 21.69
N GLN A 332 -3.47 13.80 22.13
CA GLN A 332 -4.68 13.37 21.40
C GLN A 332 -4.89 14.14 20.08
N ASP A 333 -4.39 15.38 20.01
CA ASP A 333 -4.60 16.30 18.89
C ASP A 333 -3.41 16.34 17.91
N VAL A 334 -2.30 15.69 18.27
CA VAL A 334 -1.15 15.51 17.37
C VAL A 334 -1.60 14.74 16.14
N ALA A 335 -1.25 15.24 14.96
CA ALA A 335 -1.62 14.62 13.70
C ALA A 335 -0.79 13.35 13.45
N ILE A 336 -1.42 12.27 13.01
CA ILE A 336 -0.77 11.11 12.45
C ILE A 336 -1.02 11.13 10.95
N ALA A 337 0.06 11.17 10.16
CA ALA A 337 0.04 11.18 8.71
C ALA A 337 0.63 9.86 8.19
N ALA A 338 -0.24 8.88 7.94
CA ALA A 338 0.17 7.54 7.55
C ALA A 338 0.22 7.38 6.02
N SER A 339 1.32 6.86 5.47
CA SER A 339 1.51 6.53 4.05
C SER A 339 1.39 5.03 3.78
N GLY A 340 1.25 4.63 2.52
CA GLY A 340 1.19 3.22 2.12
C GLY A 340 2.13 2.89 0.97
N LEU A 341 2.88 1.78 1.11
CA LEU A 341 3.84 1.29 0.13
C LEU A 341 3.43 -0.04 -0.51
N TRP A 342 3.30 -1.14 0.22
CA TRP A 342 2.94 -2.46 -0.33
C TRP A 342 1.43 -2.61 -0.57
N THR A 343 0.66 -1.76 0.09
CA THR A 343 -0.73 -1.47 -0.23
C THR A 343 -0.85 0.05 -0.40
N PRO A 344 -1.17 0.56 -1.59
CA PRO A 344 -1.37 2.00 -1.79
C PRO A 344 -2.57 2.52 -0.99
N LEU A 345 -2.56 3.80 -0.65
CA LEU A 345 -3.70 4.44 -0.01
C LEU A 345 -4.86 4.65 -1.00
N PRO A 346 -6.11 4.38 -0.58
CA PRO A 346 -7.29 4.64 -1.39
C PRO A 346 -7.62 6.13 -1.52
N GLY A 347 -7.13 6.96 -0.60
CA GLY A 347 -7.43 8.40 -0.54
C GLY A 347 -6.56 9.12 0.49
N GLY A 348 -7.05 10.27 0.97
CA GLY A 348 -6.35 11.10 1.95
C GLY A 348 -5.63 12.31 1.36
N ALA A 349 -4.95 13.07 2.22
CA ALA A 349 -4.27 14.30 1.87
C ALA A 349 -3.13 14.06 0.87
N LEU A 350 -2.92 15.03 -0.02
CA LEU A 350 -1.87 15.02 -1.03
C LEU A 350 -0.81 16.07 -0.72
N LEU A 351 0.44 15.71 -1.02
CA LEU A 351 1.55 16.63 -1.12
C LEU A 351 2.09 16.57 -2.56
N PRO A 352 1.77 17.55 -3.43
CA PRO A 352 2.37 17.65 -4.75
C PRO A 352 3.88 17.78 -4.66
N LEU A 353 4.62 17.13 -5.55
CA LEU A 353 6.08 17.22 -5.60
C LEU A 353 6.50 18.17 -6.72
N ALA A 354 7.15 19.28 -6.34
CA ALA A 354 7.82 20.14 -7.31
C ALA A 354 8.97 19.37 -8.01
N ALA A 355 9.34 19.80 -9.22
CA ALA A 355 10.39 19.13 -10.00
C ALA A 355 11.72 19.00 -9.24
N GLU A 356 12.09 20.03 -8.47
CA GLU A 356 13.27 20.04 -7.61
C GLU A 356 13.16 19.01 -6.48
N GLN A 357 12.04 19.00 -5.76
CA GLN A 357 11.79 18.03 -4.69
C GLN A 357 11.84 16.61 -5.23
N ARG A 358 11.28 16.39 -6.43
CA ARG A 358 11.31 15.10 -7.09
C ARG A 358 12.72 14.66 -7.47
N ARG A 359 13.55 15.57 -8.00
CA ARG A 359 14.96 15.28 -8.31
C ARG A 359 15.72 14.88 -7.05
N ARG A 360 15.61 15.67 -5.98
CA ARG A 360 16.28 15.41 -4.70
C ARG A 360 15.81 14.10 -4.05
N LYS A 361 14.51 13.78 -4.15
CA LYS A 361 13.96 12.49 -3.70
C LYS A 361 14.57 11.32 -4.47
N ASP A 362 14.68 11.43 -5.79
CA ASP A 362 15.31 10.38 -6.61
C ASP A 362 16.81 10.21 -6.31
N GLU A 363 17.52 11.30 -6.05
CA GLU A 363 18.93 11.27 -5.64
C GLU A 363 19.10 10.57 -4.28
N ALA A 364 18.24 10.89 -3.31
CA ALA A 364 18.23 10.24 -2.01
C ALA A 364 17.90 8.75 -2.10
N LEU A 365 16.92 8.35 -2.92
CA LEU A 365 16.62 6.94 -3.17
C LEU A 365 17.81 6.19 -3.80
N ARG A 366 18.55 6.84 -4.70
CA ARG A 366 19.76 6.24 -5.30
C ARG A 366 20.88 5.98 -4.30
N ALA A 367 20.92 6.73 -3.21
CA ALA A 367 21.91 6.54 -2.15
C ALA A 367 21.63 5.29 -1.29
N TYR A 368 20.40 4.76 -1.28
CA TYR A 368 20.08 3.42 -0.77
C TYR A 368 20.46 2.33 -1.80
N ALA A 369 21.73 2.30 -2.19
CA ALA A 369 22.23 1.46 -3.27
C ALA A 369 22.01 -0.04 -3.00
N SER A 370 22.19 -0.48 -1.77
CA SER A 370 21.96 -1.87 -1.36
C SER A 370 20.51 -2.29 -1.56
N GLN A 371 19.55 -1.39 -1.30
CA GLN A 371 18.12 -1.69 -1.44
C GLN A 371 17.66 -1.62 -2.88
N LEU A 372 18.20 -0.69 -3.68
CA LEU A 372 17.93 -0.64 -5.12
C LEU A 372 18.45 -1.86 -5.88
N ALA A 373 19.48 -2.54 -5.37
CA ALA A 373 19.95 -3.80 -5.92
C ALA A 373 18.96 -4.96 -5.68
N GLU A 374 18.12 -4.87 -4.65
CA GLU A 374 17.13 -5.91 -4.29
C GLU A 374 15.79 -5.67 -4.98
N VAL A 375 15.32 -4.41 -5.00
CA VAL A 375 14.04 -4.00 -5.60
C VAL A 375 14.23 -2.68 -6.34
N ASP A 376 13.63 -2.55 -7.53
CA ASP A 376 13.59 -1.29 -8.27
C ASP A 376 12.66 -0.27 -7.58
N TYR A 377 13.07 0.23 -6.42
CA TYR A 377 12.30 1.19 -5.62
C TYR A 377 12.12 2.54 -6.33
N LEU A 378 13.01 2.90 -7.27
CA LEU A 378 12.79 4.07 -8.12
C LEU A 378 11.55 3.89 -9.00
N ARG A 379 11.38 2.72 -9.62
CA ARG A 379 10.17 2.41 -10.40
C ARG A 379 8.94 2.35 -9.51
N VAL A 380 9.04 1.71 -8.35
CA VAL A 380 7.94 1.59 -7.38
C VAL A 380 7.46 2.97 -6.95
N GLU A 381 8.35 3.82 -6.43
CA GLU A 381 8.02 5.14 -5.91
C GLU A 381 7.45 6.03 -7.02
N ARG A 382 8.09 6.07 -8.19
CA ARG A 382 7.63 6.85 -9.34
C ARG A 382 6.23 6.47 -9.79
N GLY A 383 5.96 5.16 -9.86
CA GLY A 383 4.66 4.63 -10.24
C GLY A 383 3.60 5.02 -9.22
N LEU A 384 3.93 4.90 -7.93
CA LEU A 384 3.05 5.22 -6.83
C LEU A 384 2.74 6.72 -6.73
N SER A 385 3.76 7.58 -6.83
CA SER A 385 3.57 9.03 -6.77
C SER A 385 2.83 9.59 -7.98
N CYS A 386 3.03 8.99 -9.17
CA CYS A 386 2.23 9.27 -10.36
C CYS A 386 0.76 8.86 -10.16
N TYR A 387 0.53 7.66 -9.62
CA TYR A 387 -0.82 7.18 -9.30
C TYR A 387 -1.54 8.14 -8.34
N TYR A 388 -0.87 8.59 -7.27
CA TYR A 388 -1.48 9.56 -6.34
C TYR A 388 -1.73 10.92 -6.99
N GLY A 389 -0.84 11.37 -7.87
CA GLY A 389 -0.95 12.62 -8.61
C GLY A 389 -2.16 12.72 -9.54
N ARG A 390 -2.84 11.61 -9.88
CA ARG A 390 -4.11 11.62 -10.64
C ARG A 390 -5.22 12.45 -10.00
N ARG A 391 -5.13 12.67 -8.68
CA ARG A 391 -6.11 13.41 -7.88
C ARG A 391 -5.79 14.91 -7.79
N LEU A 392 -4.68 15.36 -8.38
CA LEU A 392 -4.35 16.77 -8.49
C LEU A 392 -5.15 17.46 -9.61
N PRO A 393 -5.35 18.79 -9.56
CA PRO A 393 -5.96 19.53 -10.67
C PRO A 393 -5.19 19.38 -11.99
N GLU A 394 -3.84 19.36 -11.90
CA GLU A 394 -2.96 19.02 -13.01
C GLU A 394 -2.20 17.73 -12.68
N PRO A 395 -2.27 16.68 -13.53
CA PRO A 395 -1.56 15.43 -13.28
C PRO A 395 -0.05 15.64 -13.10
N GLY A 396 0.50 15.01 -12.06
CA GLY A 396 1.91 15.10 -11.71
C GLY A 396 2.32 14.03 -10.71
N TYR A 397 3.32 14.33 -9.88
CA TYR A 397 3.71 13.45 -8.78
C TYR A 397 3.19 14.01 -7.46
N ALA A 398 2.66 13.13 -6.62
CA ALA A 398 2.28 13.48 -5.26
C ALA A 398 2.59 12.34 -4.28
N GLU A 399 2.84 12.70 -3.03
CA GLU A 399 2.73 11.77 -1.91
C GLU A 399 1.32 11.83 -1.33
N ALA A 400 0.83 10.71 -0.80
CA ALA A 400 -0.50 10.62 -0.20
C ALA A 400 -0.39 10.17 1.27
N PHE A 401 -1.22 10.78 2.11
CA PHE A 401 -1.24 10.53 3.55
C PHE A 401 -2.67 10.45 4.08
N LEU A 402 -2.98 9.36 4.79
CA LEU A 402 -4.11 9.35 5.72
C LEU A 402 -3.74 10.22 6.92
N THR A 403 -4.34 11.41 7.03
CA THR A 403 -4.00 12.39 8.07
C THR A 403 -5.16 12.57 9.04
N LEU A 404 -4.95 12.23 10.31
CA LEU A 404 -5.96 12.33 11.36
C LEU A 404 -5.36 12.78 12.69
N PRO A 405 -6.11 13.49 13.56
CA PRO A 405 -5.75 13.61 14.97
C PRO A 405 -5.58 12.21 15.58
N ALA A 406 -4.58 12.04 16.44
CA ALA A 406 -4.24 10.74 17.01
C ALA A 406 -5.44 10.04 17.69
N ALA A 407 -6.31 10.79 18.37
CA ALA A 407 -7.53 10.23 18.96
C ALA A 407 -8.44 9.53 17.93
N GLU A 408 -8.59 10.12 16.74
CA GLU A 408 -9.40 9.59 15.66
C GLU A 408 -8.70 8.46 14.92
N TYR A 409 -7.40 8.61 14.63
CA TYR A 409 -6.58 7.56 14.05
C TYR A 409 -6.65 6.28 14.90
N TRP A 410 -6.46 6.38 16.21
CA TRP A 410 -6.54 5.23 17.11
C TRP A 410 -7.96 4.67 17.28
N ARG A 411 -9.00 5.49 17.07
CA ARG A 411 -10.40 5.03 17.05
C ARG A 411 -10.66 4.21 15.79
N ALA A 412 -10.25 4.69 14.62
CA ALA A 412 -10.35 3.98 13.35
C ALA A 412 -9.55 2.66 13.36
N PHE A 413 -8.30 2.69 13.83
CA PHE A 413 -7.45 1.51 14.02
C PHE A 413 -8.11 0.42 14.88
N ARG A 414 -8.82 0.79 15.95
CA ARG A 414 -9.58 -0.18 16.77
C ARG A 414 -10.83 -0.68 16.06
N ARG A 415 -11.57 0.20 15.38
CA ARG A 415 -12.80 -0.15 14.66
C ARG A 415 -12.54 -1.13 13.52
N SER A 416 -11.40 -1.02 12.83
CA SER A 416 -11.00 -1.96 11.77
C SER A 416 -10.64 -3.36 12.30
N GLY A 417 -10.46 -3.52 13.62
CA GLY A 417 -9.96 -4.75 14.23
C GLY A 417 -8.44 -4.94 14.08
N ALA A 418 -7.71 -3.93 13.60
CA ALA A 418 -6.26 -3.96 13.44
C ALA A 418 -5.49 -4.12 14.78
N ASP A 419 -6.13 -3.91 15.92
CA ASP A 419 -5.51 -4.20 17.22
C ASP A 419 -5.40 -5.71 17.52
N ARG A 420 -6.23 -6.51 16.84
CA ARG A 420 -6.47 -7.94 17.09
C ARG A 420 -6.13 -8.87 15.93
N ARG A 421 -5.62 -8.44 14.76
CA ARG A 421 -5.39 -9.37 13.62
C ARG A 421 -4.53 -10.56 14.06
N TRP A 422 -5.13 -11.75 14.07
CA TRP A 422 -4.57 -12.96 14.70
C TRP A 422 -3.67 -13.78 13.77
N PHE A 423 -3.68 -13.52 12.46
CA PHE A 423 -2.98 -14.35 11.47
C PHE A 423 -1.47 -14.13 11.39
N ILE A 424 -0.93 -13.10 12.06
CA ILE A 424 0.51 -12.85 12.17
C ILE A 424 1.15 -13.78 13.22
N GLY A 425 0.33 -14.52 13.98
CA GLY A 425 0.78 -15.52 14.96
C GLY A 425 0.43 -16.96 14.61
N ALA A 426 0.09 -17.27 13.35
CA ALA A 426 -0.25 -18.61 12.88
C ALA A 426 0.82 -19.20 11.95
#